data_AF-A0A949YTJ3-F1
#
_entry.id   AF-A0A949YTJ3-F1
#
_cell.length_a   1.000
_cell.length_b   1.000
_cell.length_c   1.000
_cell.angle_alpha   90.00
_cell.angle_beta   90.00
_cell.angle_gamma   90.00
#
_symmetry.space_group_name_H-M   'P 1'
#
loop_
_entity.id
_entity.type
_entity.pdbx_description
1 polymer ?
#
loop_
_entity_poly.entity_id
_entity_poly.type
_entity_poly.pdbx_seq_one_letter_code
_entity_poly.pdbx_strand_id
1 'polypeptide(L)'
;MDALAHFLTPLDLHPVADHFTVALLMVGVLIDLIASLFPLRAWLRYMALTLMVLGALSAGSSYLTGDMEAGRIWNALSEPAKAVLHRHAFLAQIAAIVFGVLALWRVLIEGIAAFRGTRPVYLIVAFIAVCGLGYVGHLGGVLVYTYGAGTQLMAAEQSATLAATPSASPAVPAPLPTVSVPTPEPSPAPPGAVAPSIVGSPTPAPSQTSSPAASPTPDGV
;
A
#
# COMPACT_ATOMS: atom_id res chain seq x y z
N MET A 1 6.73 -15.64 28.25
CA MET A 1 6.65 -15.13 26.87
C MET A 1 5.71 -13.93 26.81
N ASP A 2 4.55 -13.98 27.47
CA ASP A 2 3.52 -12.92 27.45
C ASP A 2 3.98 -11.55 28.00
N ALA A 3 4.76 -11.52 29.08
CA ALA A 3 5.27 -10.26 29.64
C ALA A 3 6.27 -9.54 28.71
N LEU A 4 7.07 -10.30 27.96
CA LEU A 4 8.00 -9.76 26.97
C LEU A 4 7.23 -9.23 25.75
N ALA A 5 6.26 -10.01 25.26
CA ALA A 5 5.39 -9.57 24.17
C ALA A 5 4.67 -8.26 24.51
N HIS A 6 4.12 -8.13 25.73
CA HIS A 6 3.45 -6.93 26.21
C HIS A 6 4.37 -5.71 26.35
N PHE A 7 5.65 -5.90 26.69
CA PHE A 7 6.61 -4.79 26.77
C PHE A 7 7.08 -4.30 25.39
N LEU A 8 7.10 -5.19 24.40
CA LEU A 8 7.62 -4.91 23.06
C LEU A 8 6.56 -4.36 22.10
N THR A 9 5.26 -4.65 22.33
CA THR A 9 4.14 -4.16 21.50
C THR A 9 4.03 -2.64 21.35
N PRO A 10 4.32 -1.79 22.35
CA PRO A 10 4.17 -0.34 22.23
C PRO A 10 5.27 0.36 21.42
N LEU A 11 6.35 -0.35 21.06
CA LEU A 11 7.55 0.27 20.49
C LEU A 11 7.55 0.32 18.95
N ASP A 12 6.48 -0.11 18.28
CA ASP A 12 6.40 -0.20 16.81
C ASP A 12 7.68 -0.83 16.22
N LEU A 13 8.09 -1.97 16.79
CA LEU A 13 9.39 -2.57 16.48
C LEU A 13 9.52 -3.04 15.03
N HIS A 14 8.39 -3.31 14.38
CA HIS A 14 8.36 -3.73 12.98
C HIS A 14 8.95 -2.66 12.04
N PRO A 15 8.42 -1.43 11.97
CA PRO A 15 9.02 -0.40 11.13
C PRO A 15 10.46 -0.08 11.54
N VAL A 16 10.83 -0.14 12.82
CA VAL A 16 12.24 0.04 13.23
C VAL A 16 13.14 -1.01 12.58
N ALA A 17 12.79 -2.29 12.71
CA ALA A 17 13.55 -3.37 12.09
C ALA A 17 13.59 -3.24 10.56
N ASP A 18 12.48 -2.83 9.94
CA ASP A 18 12.38 -2.66 8.48
C ASP A 18 13.34 -1.60 7.94
N HIS A 19 13.52 -0.49 8.65
CA HIS A 19 14.48 0.54 8.25
C HIS A 19 15.91 -0.01 8.20
N PHE A 20 16.32 -0.76 9.23
CA PHE A 20 17.63 -1.42 9.23
C PHE A 20 17.73 -2.46 8.11
N THR A 21 16.68 -3.25 7.89
CA THR A 21 16.63 -4.27 6.83
C THR A 21 16.87 -3.65 5.46
N VAL A 22 16.08 -2.63 5.11
CA VAL A 22 16.18 -1.96 3.80
C VAL A 22 17.52 -1.25 3.67
N ALA A 23 17.95 -0.48 4.68
CA ALA A 23 19.19 0.29 4.62
C ALA A 23 20.42 -0.63 4.48
N LEU A 24 20.54 -1.65 5.33
CA LEU A 24 21.71 -2.54 5.34
C LEU A 24 21.81 -3.37 4.06
N LEU A 25 20.69 -3.89 3.55
CA LEU A 25 20.70 -4.73 2.33
C LEU A 25 20.93 -3.90 1.07
N MET A 26 20.26 -2.75 0.93
CA MET A 26 20.48 -1.83 -0.21
C MET A 26 21.91 -1.32 -0.26
N VAL A 27 22.41 -0.81 0.86
CA VAL A 27 23.79 -0.30 0.93
C VAL A 27 24.78 -1.47 0.81
N GLY A 28 24.53 -2.61 1.44
CA GLY A 28 25.39 -3.79 1.36
C GLY A 28 25.62 -4.26 -0.08
N VAL A 29 24.55 -4.39 -0.86
CA VAL A 29 24.65 -4.78 -2.28
C VAL A 29 25.34 -3.68 -3.10
N LEU A 30 25.00 -2.41 -2.89
CA LEU A 30 25.69 -1.30 -3.57
C LEU A 30 27.20 -1.30 -3.32
N ILE A 31 27.62 -1.50 -2.06
CA ILE A 31 29.03 -1.61 -1.70
C ILE A 31 29.66 -2.86 -2.33
N ASP A 32 28.96 -3.98 -2.46
CA ASP A 32 29.50 -5.19 -3.11
C ASP A 32 29.71 -4.99 -4.63
N LEU A 33 28.83 -4.20 -5.27
CA LEU A 33 29.04 -3.73 -6.64
C LEU A 33 30.29 -2.84 -6.71
N ILE A 34 30.39 -1.81 -5.85
CA ILE A 34 31.55 -0.90 -5.81
C ILE A 34 32.85 -1.67 -5.54
N ALA A 35 32.83 -2.66 -4.63
CA ALA A 35 33.99 -3.51 -4.35
C ALA A 35 34.48 -4.28 -5.58
N SER A 36 33.58 -4.58 -6.53
CA SER A 36 33.92 -5.25 -7.79
C SER A 36 34.61 -4.30 -8.79
N LEU A 37 34.40 -2.98 -8.67
CA LEU A 37 35.11 -1.96 -9.45
C LEU A 37 36.49 -1.61 -8.85
N PHE A 38 36.69 -1.84 -7.55
CA PHE A 38 37.93 -1.52 -6.83
C PHE A 38 38.52 -2.75 -6.12
N PRO A 39 38.97 -3.78 -6.85
CA PRO A 39 39.36 -5.07 -6.27
C PRO A 39 40.57 -5.00 -5.32
N LEU A 40 41.42 -3.96 -5.45
CA LEU A 40 42.56 -3.73 -4.55
C LEU A 40 42.15 -3.27 -3.15
N ARG A 41 40.92 -2.79 -2.96
CA ARG A 41 40.40 -2.28 -1.68
C ARG A 41 39.66 -3.38 -0.93
N ALA A 42 40.41 -4.31 -0.33
CA ALA A 42 39.86 -5.46 0.40
C ALA A 42 38.84 -5.08 1.49
N TRP A 43 38.98 -3.92 2.13
CA TRP A 43 38.04 -3.43 3.14
C TRP A 43 36.61 -3.26 2.62
N LEU A 44 36.42 -2.89 1.33
CA LEU A 44 35.09 -2.79 0.72
C LEU A 44 34.41 -4.15 0.64
N ARG A 45 35.18 -5.22 0.34
CA ARG A 45 34.65 -6.59 0.26
C ARG A 45 34.18 -7.10 1.62
N TYR A 46 34.94 -6.81 2.68
CA TYR A 46 34.56 -7.17 4.05
C TYR A 46 33.39 -6.33 4.56
N MET A 47 33.36 -5.03 4.25
CA MET A 47 32.23 -4.16 4.59
C MET A 47 30.93 -4.65 3.91
N ALA A 48 30.97 -4.97 2.62
CA ALA A 48 29.82 -5.54 1.90
C ALA A 48 29.33 -6.85 2.54
N LEU A 49 30.24 -7.76 2.89
CA LEU A 49 29.92 -9.01 3.58
C LEU A 49 29.24 -8.74 4.92
N THR A 50 29.81 -7.88 5.76
CA THR A 50 29.24 -7.54 7.07
C THR A 50 27.85 -6.93 6.93
N LEU A 51 27.66 -6.00 6.00
CA LEU A 51 26.36 -5.37 5.74
C LEU A 51 25.33 -6.39 5.23
N MET A 52 25.72 -7.32 4.36
CA MET A 52 24.83 -8.38 3.88
C MET A 52 24.39 -9.31 5.03
N VAL A 53 25.32 -9.73 5.89
CA VAL A 53 25.00 -10.59 7.04
C VAL A 53 24.10 -9.86 8.05
N LEU A 54 24.45 -8.63 8.43
CA LEU A 54 23.64 -7.84 9.35
C LEU A 54 22.26 -7.51 8.76
N GLY A 55 22.19 -7.20 7.47
CA GLY A 55 20.94 -6.95 6.77
C GLY A 55 20.04 -8.18 6.71
N ALA A 56 20.61 -9.38 6.50
CA ALA A 56 19.84 -10.62 6.53
C ALA A 56 19.32 -10.96 7.94
N LEU A 57 20.13 -10.72 8.98
CA LEU A 57 19.67 -10.83 10.38
C LEU A 57 18.55 -9.83 10.69
N SER A 58 18.69 -8.59 10.21
CA SER A 58 17.65 -7.57 10.32
C SER A 58 16.36 -8.00 9.61
N ALA A 59 16.46 -8.59 8.42
CA ALA A 59 15.30 -9.11 7.69
C ALA A 59 14.56 -10.20 8.46
N GLY A 60 15.29 -11.08 9.14
CA GLY A 60 14.71 -12.06 10.06
C GLY A 60 13.97 -11.40 11.23
N SER A 61 14.56 -10.35 11.82
CA SER A 61 13.93 -9.57 12.88
C SER A 61 12.66 -8.86 12.39
N SER A 62 12.70 -8.24 11.20
CA SER A 62 11.55 -7.61 10.52
C SER A 62 10.40 -8.58 10.31
N TYR A 63 10.69 -9.80 9.87
CA TYR A 63 9.68 -10.85 9.69
C TYR A 63 9.01 -11.23 11.02
N LEU A 64 9.80 -11.44 12.08
CA LEU A 64 9.28 -11.82 13.39
C LEU A 64 8.41 -10.71 14.00
N THR A 65 8.88 -9.46 13.97
CA THR A 65 8.13 -8.32 14.49
C THR A 65 6.92 -8.00 13.63
N GLY A 66 6.99 -8.22 12.32
CA GLY A 66 5.89 -8.03 11.38
C GLY A 66 4.75 -9.02 11.58
N ASP A 67 5.04 -10.29 11.90
CA ASP A 67 4.02 -11.29 12.22
C ASP A 67 3.24 -10.91 13.49
N MET A 68 3.96 -10.46 14.53
CA MET A 68 3.34 -9.95 15.76
C MET A 68 2.45 -8.73 15.49
N GLU A 69 2.93 -7.80 14.66
CA GLU A 69 2.22 -6.58 14.31
C GLU A 69 0.98 -6.88 13.47
N ALA A 70 1.08 -7.77 12.48
CA ALA A 70 -0.04 -8.21 11.66
C ALA A 70 -1.18 -8.79 12.53
N GLY A 71 -0.84 -9.63 13.51
CA GLY A 71 -1.82 -10.16 14.47
C GLY A 71 -2.50 -9.07 15.32
N ARG A 72 -1.75 -8.03 15.71
CA ARG A 72 -2.27 -6.92 16.51
C ARG A 72 -3.29 -6.07 15.74
N ILE A 73 -2.99 -5.76 14.48
CA ILE A 73 -3.79 -4.80 13.69
C ILE A 73 -4.88 -5.47 12.84
N TRP A 74 -4.84 -6.79 12.65
CA TRP A 74 -5.67 -7.54 11.69
C TRP A 74 -7.16 -7.16 11.69
N ASN A 75 -7.78 -7.14 12.88
CA ASN A 75 -9.21 -6.88 13.02
C ASN A 75 -9.58 -5.41 12.82
N ALA A 76 -8.60 -4.50 12.88
CA ALA A 76 -8.79 -3.07 12.66
C ALA A 76 -8.64 -2.68 11.18
N LEU A 77 -8.05 -3.54 10.34
CA LEU A 77 -7.87 -3.25 8.92
C LEU A 77 -9.17 -3.41 8.13
N SER A 78 -9.36 -2.53 7.15
CA SER A 78 -10.36 -2.73 6.09
C SER A 78 -9.99 -3.91 5.18
N GLU A 79 -10.95 -4.48 4.47
CA GLU A 79 -10.70 -5.61 3.55
C GLU A 79 -9.65 -5.30 2.46
N PRO A 80 -9.67 -4.13 1.80
CA PRO A 80 -8.59 -3.75 0.87
C PRO A 80 -7.21 -3.69 1.54
N ALA A 81 -7.13 -3.20 2.77
CA ALA A 81 -5.87 -3.13 3.52
C ALA A 81 -5.36 -4.54 3.87
N LYS A 82 -6.22 -5.48 4.25
CA LYS A 82 -5.85 -6.88 4.52
C LYS A 82 -5.25 -7.57 3.29
N ALA A 83 -5.80 -7.31 2.11
CA ALA A 83 -5.26 -7.86 0.87
C ALA A 83 -3.83 -7.36 0.59
N VAL A 84 -3.57 -6.07 0.83
CA VAL A 84 -2.22 -5.50 0.69
C VAL A 84 -1.28 -6.04 1.78
N LEU A 85 -1.74 -6.15 3.02
CA LEU A 85 -0.97 -6.73 4.13
C LEU A 85 -0.57 -8.17 3.82
N HIS A 86 -1.48 -9.01 3.34
CA HIS A 86 -1.17 -10.38 2.93
C HIS A 86 -0.06 -10.44 1.87
N ARG A 87 -0.16 -9.58 0.86
CA ARG A 87 0.84 -9.55 -0.21
C ARG A 87 2.19 -9.03 0.28
N HIS A 88 2.19 -7.99 1.11
CA HIS A 88 3.38 -7.47 1.76
C HIS A 88 4.05 -8.55 2.63
N ALA A 89 3.31 -9.18 3.53
CA ALA A 89 3.83 -10.22 4.43
C ALA A 89 4.40 -11.42 3.66
N PHE A 90 3.70 -11.90 2.62
CA PHE A 90 4.17 -13.01 1.80
C PHE A 90 5.48 -12.66 1.07
N LEU A 91 5.55 -11.48 0.43
CA LEU A 91 6.77 -11.04 -0.24
C LEU A 91 7.91 -10.75 0.76
N ALA A 92 7.61 -10.19 1.93
CA ALA A 92 8.58 -9.93 2.98
C ALA A 92 9.19 -11.24 3.53
N GLN A 93 8.36 -12.27 3.71
CA GLN A 93 8.82 -13.61 4.09
C GLN A 93 9.75 -14.20 3.04
N ILE A 94 9.37 -14.13 1.76
CA ILE A 94 10.24 -14.56 0.65
C ILE A 94 11.55 -13.77 0.66
N ALA A 95 11.48 -12.44 0.82
CA ALA A 95 12.67 -11.59 0.87
C ALA A 95 13.61 -11.99 2.02
N ALA A 96 13.09 -12.21 3.23
CA ALA A 96 13.89 -12.65 4.38
C ALA A 96 14.61 -13.98 4.10
N ILE A 97 13.92 -14.96 3.50
CA ILE A 97 14.53 -16.24 3.11
C ILE A 97 15.61 -16.03 2.04
N VAL A 98 15.30 -15.27 0.99
CA VAL A 98 16.23 -15.00 -0.12
C VAL A 98 17.49 -14.30 0.40
N PHE A 99 17.36 -13.28 1.24
CA PHE A 99 18.51 -12.59 1.81
C PHE A 99 19.27 -13.45 2.82
N GLY A 100 18.60 -14.33 3.56
CA GLY A 100 19.27 -15.35 4.38
C GLY A 100 20.15 -16.28 3.54
N VAL A 101 19.63 -16.78 2.41
CA VAL A 101 20.39 -17.62 1.47
C VAL A 101 21.53 -16.83 0.81
N LEU A 102 21.29 -15.59 0.40
CA LEU A 102 22.33 -14.73 -0.17
C LEU A 102 23.44 -14.42 0.83
N ALA A 103 23.11 -14.17 2.10
CA ALA A 103 24.11 -13.95 3.13
C ALA A 103 24.98 -15.20 3.34
N LEU A 104 24.36 -16.39 3.42
CA LEU A 104 25.10 -17.64 3.50
C LEU A 104 25.99 -17.84 2.26
N TRP A 105 25.46 -17.66 1.05
CA TRP A 105 26.23 -17.76 -0.18
C TRP A 105 27.40 -16.77 -0.18
N ARG A 106 27.20 -15.54 0.30
CA ARG A 106 28.25 -14.52 0.36
C ARG A 106 29.37 -14.88 1.34
N VAL A 107 29.03 -15.50 2.48
CA VAL A 107 30.00 -16.08 3.43
C VAL A 107 30.79 -17.21 2.76
N LEU A 108 30.14 -18.12 2.02
CA LEU A 108 30.81 -19.21 1.32
C LEU A 108 31.77 -18.70 0.24
N ILE A 109 31.39 -17.66 -0.52
CA ILE A 109 32.26 -17.00 -1.50
C ILE A 109 33.54 -16.46 -0.84
N GLU A 110 33.45 -15.94 0.38
CA GLU A 110 34.60 -15.39 1.10
C GLU A 110 35.47 -16.49 1.74
N GLY A 111 34.85 -17.50 2.33
CA GLY A 111 35.55 -18.52 3.14
C GLY A 111 35.99 -19.77 2.38
N ILE A 112 35.37 -20.11 1.25
CA ILE A 112 35.58 -21.39 0.54
C ILE A 112 35.99 -21.15 -0.91
N ALA A 113 37.20 -21.60 -1.26
CA ALA A 113 37.80 -21.36 -2.58
C ALA A 113 36.91 -21.82 -3.76
N ALA A 114 36.21 -22.95 -3.61
CA ALA A 114 35.30 -23.49 -4.63
C ALA A 114 34.15 -22.55 -5.01
N PHE A 115 33.72 -21.68 -4.10
CA PHE A 115 32.61 -20.76 -4.35
C PHE A 115 33.04 -19.42 -4.97
N ARG A 116 34.34 -19.10 -5.01
CA ARG A 116 34.83 -17.78 -5.46
C ARG A 116 34.38 -17.42 -6.88
N GLY A 117 34.31 -18.40 -7.77
CA GLY A 117 33.86 -18.22 -9.17
C GLY A 117 32.37 -17.87 -9.31
N THR A 118 31.56 -18.09 -8.27
CA THR A 118 30.11 -17.84 -8.30
C THR A 118 29.72 -16.39 -8.01
N ARG A 119 30.69 -15.54 -7.65
CA ARG A 119 30.47 -14.13 -7.26
C ARG A 119 29.66 -13.31 -8.28
N PRO A 120 29.90 -13.39 -9.61
CA PRO A 120 29.11 -12.61 -10.57
C PRO A 120 27.63 -13.00 -10.56
N VAL A 121 27.33 -14.30 -10.46
CA VAL A 121 25.96 -14.82 -10.39
C VAL A 121 25.29 -14.35 -9.09
N TYR A 122 25.99 -14.48 -7.97
CA TYR A 122 25.52 -13.96 -6.68
C TYR A 122 25.17 -12.47 -6.77
N LEU A 123 26.00 -11.62 -7.40
CA LEU A 123 25.73 -10.19 -7.50
C LEU A 123 24.49 -9.88 -8.35
N ILE A 124 24.27 -10.62 -9.45
CA ILE A 124 23.05 -10.47 -10.27
C ILE A 124 21.82 -10.82 -9.45
N VAL A 125 21.83 -11.96 -8.75
CA VAL A 125 20.70 -12.40 -7.92
C VAL A 125 20.47 -11.42 -6.76
N ALA A 126 21.54 -10.95 -6.12
CA ALA A 126 21.46 -9.97 -5.05
C ALA A 126 20.86 -8.65 -5.55
N PHE A 127 21.28 -8.14 -6.71
CA PHE A 127 20.72 -6.93 -7.31
C PHE A 127 19.21 -7.07 -7.58
N ILE A 128 18.78 -8.19 -8.17
CA ILE A 128 17.35 -8.47 -8.40
C ILE A 128 16.60 -8.55 -7.06
N ALA A 129 17.18 -9.19 -6.04
CA ALA A 129 16.57 -9.30 -4.73
C ALA A 129 16.35 -7.93 -4.08
N VAL A 130 17.29 -6.97 -4.19
CA VAL A 130 17.07 -5.61 -3.66
C VAL A 130 16.05 -4.81 -4.46
N CYS A 131 15.96 -4.99 -5.78
CA CYS A 131 14.84 -4.43 -6.54
C CYS A 131 13.49 -4.96 -6.03
N GLY A 132 13.40 -6.27 -5.76
CA GLY A 132 12.23 -6.88 -5.12
C GLY A 132 11.95 -6.31 -3.73
N LEU A 133 12.99 -6.14 -2.91
CA LEU A 133 12.89 -5.52 -1.58
C LEU A 133 12.32 -4.09 -1.65
N GLY A 134 12.68 -3.32 -2.67
CA GLY A 134 12.10 -2.00 -2.92
C GLY A 134 10.58 -2.07 -3.13
N TYR A 135 10.09 -3.07 -3.85
CA TYR A 135 8.65 -3.29 -4.02
C TYR A 135 7.97 -3.75 -2.72
N VAL A 136 8.64 -4.58 -1.90
CA VAL A 136 8.15 -4.93 -0.56
C VAL A 136 7.97 -3.67 0.30
N GLY A 137 8.97 -2.79 0.29
CA GLY A 137 8.92 -1.49 0.97
C GLY A 137 7.80 -0.59 0.44
N HIS A 138 7.56 -0.58 -0.87
CA HIS A 138 6.42 0.14 -1.46
C HIS A 138 5.08 -0.35 -0.90
N LEU A 139 4.86 -1.67 -0.81
CA LEU A 139 3.64 -2.22 -0.23
C LEU A 139 3.49 -1.86 1.25
N GLY A 140 4.59 -1.87 2.01
CA GLY A 140 4.59 -1.41 3.41
C GLY A 140 4.21 0.07 3.52
N GLY A 141 4.76 0.91 2.62
CA GLY A 141 4.39 2.32 2.50
C GLY A 141 2.91 2.52 2.16
N VAL A 142 2.34 1.74 1.24
CA VAL A 142 0.90 1.78 0.96
C VAL A 142 0.09 1.46 2.21
N LEU A 143 0.50 0.45 2.98
CA LEU A 143 -0.17 0.07 4.22
C LEU A 143 -0.22 1.23 5.24
N VAL A 144 0.91 1.89 5.45
CA VAL A 144 1.03 2.99 6.42
C VAL A 144 0.41 4.29 5.91
N TYR A 145 0.75 4.72 4.70
CA TYR A 145 0.37 6.04 4.19
C TYR A 145 -1.00 6.10 3.51
N THR A 146 -1.50 4.98 2.98
CA THR A 146 -2.84 4.94 2.36
C THR A 146 -3.90 4.43 3.33
N TYR A 147 -3.58 3.40 4.12
CA TYR A 147 -4.54 2.76 5.03
C TYR A 147 -4.30 3.07 6.51
N GLY A 148 -3.30 3.87 6.85
CA GLY A 148 -3.02 4.24 8.24
C GLY A 148 -2.61 3.06 9.13
N ALA A 149 -2.21 1.92 8.56
CA ALA A 149 -1.95 0.70 9.31
C ALA A 149 -0.88 0.91 10.39
N GLY A 150 -1.19 0.50 11.62
CA GLY A 150 -0.31 0.68 12.78
C GLY A 150 -0.20 2.12 13.30
N THR A 151 -0.90 3.09 12.69
CA THR A 151 -0.85 4.51 13.08
C THR A 151 -2.06 4.96 13.89
N GLN A 152 -2.00 6.17 14.47
CA GLN A 152 -3.12 6.79 15.16
C GLN A 152 -4.32 7.09 14.24
N LEU A 153 -4.11 7.21 12.92
CA LEU A 153 -5.20 7.48 11.97
C LEU A 153 -6.20 6.31 11.93
N MET A 154 -5.69 5.07 11.92
CA MET A 154 -6.52 3.86 11.98
C MET A 154 -7.35 3.78 13.28
N ALA A 155 -6.76 4.19 14.41
CA ALA A 155 -7.46 4.24 15.70
C ALA A 155 -8.59 5.31 15.72
N ALA A 156 -8.37 6.44 15.05
CA ALA A 156 -9.38 7.51 14.95
C ALA A 156 -10.58 7.09 14.08
N GLU A 157 -10.35 6.41 12.95
CA GLU A 157 -11.42 5.90 12.08
C GLU A 157 -12.28 4.83 12.76
N GLN A 158 -11.65 3.93 13.54
CA GLN A 158 -12.39 2.96 14.36
C GLN A 158 -13.28 3.64 15.39
N SER A 159 -12.76 4.66 16.08
CA SER A 159 -13.51 5.40 17.09
C SER A 159 -14.71 6.14 16.48
N ALA A 160 -14.53 6.73 15.29
CA ALA A 160 -15.62 7.38 14.55
C ALA A 160 -16.68 6.37 14.08
N THR A 161 -16.27 5.18 13.61
CA THR A 161 -17.18 4.13 13.16
C THR A 161 -17.99 3.52 14.33
N LEU A 162 -17.35 3.31 15.47
CA LEU A 162 -18.00 2.87 16.71
C LEU A 162 -19.02 3.90 17.21
N ALA A 163 -18.70 5.19 17.11
CA ALA A 163 -19.61 6.28 17.47
C ALA A 163 -20.78 6.45 16.48
N ALA A 164 -20.59 6.07 15.21
CA ALA A 164 -21.59 6.20 14.14
C ALA A 164 -22.52 4.99 13.98
N THR A 165 -22.33 3.90 14.75
CA THR A 165 -23.22 2.73 14.71
C THR A 165 -24.59 3.14 15.27
N PRO A 166 -25.67 3.22 14.46
CA PRO A 166 -26.97 3.62 14.97
C PRO A 166 -27.53 2.49 15.82
N SER A 167 -27.97 2.82 17.04
CA SER A 167 -28.91 2.00 17.78
C SER A 167 -30.17 1.88 16.92
N ALA A 168 -30.29 0.78 16.16
CA ALA A 168 -31.41 0.54 15.28
C ALA A 168 -32.67 0.27 16.11
N SER A 169 -33.38 1.35 16.46
CA SER A 169 -34.80 1.33 16.74
C SER A 169 -35.48 2.09 15.60
N PRO A 170 -36.39 1.47 14.83
CA PRO A 170 -37.15 2.18 13.83
C PRO A 170 -38.12 3.11 14.56
N ALA A 171 -37.69 4.34 14.85
CA ALA A 171 -38.57 5.38 15.31
C ALA A 171 -39.53 5.71 14.15
N VAL A 172 -40.78 5.27 14.32
CA VAL A 172 -41.91 5.70 13.51
C VAL A 172 -41.86 7.23 13.39
N PRO A 173 -41.82 7.81 12.17
CA PRO A 173 -41.77 9.26 12.05
C PRO A 173 -43.05 9.85 12.66
N ALA A 174 -42.88 10.68 13.68
CA ALA A 174 -43.94 11.48 14.26
C ALA A 174 -44.58 12.37 13.17
N PRO A 175 -45.91 12.50 13.10
CA PRO A 175 -46.55 13.33 12.09
C PRO A 175 -46.14 14.79 12.29
N LEU A 176 -45.68 15.43 11.21
CA LEU A 176 -45.34 16.85 11.18
C LEU A 176 -46.57 17.71 11.55
N PRO A 177 -46.40 18.83 12.29
CA PRO A 177 -47.51 19.74 12.56
C PRO A 177 -47.99 20.40 11.26
N THR A 178 -49.23 20.11 10.85
CA THR A 178 -49.90 20.78 9.73
C THR A 178 -50.22 22.22 10.10
N VAL A 179 -49.47 23.16 9.53
CA VAL A 179 -49.83 24.59 9.51
C VAL A 179 -51.07 24.75 8.65
N SER A 180 -52.20 25.13 9.26
CA SER A 180 -53.43 25.43 8.54
C SER A 180 -53.33 26.81 7.90
N VAL A 181 -53.23 26.85 6.57
CA VAL A 181 -53.33 28.09 5.78
C VAL A 181 -54.82 28.43 5.61
N PRO A 182 -55.29 29.64 5.96
CA PRO A 182 -56.66 30.05 5.66
C PRO A 182 -56.85 30.19 4.15
N THR A 183 -57.89 29.55 3.62
CA THR A 183 -58.36 29.70 2.23
C THR A 183 -58.75 31.16 1.95
N PRO A 184 -58.19 31.83 0.93
CA PRO A 184 -58.72 33.10 0.47
C PRO A 184 -60.05 32.89 -0.27
N GLU A 185 -61.06 33.65 0.13
CA GLU A 185 -62.38 33.75 -0.49
C GLU A 185 -62.27 34.34 -1.92
N PRO A 186 -63.04 33.85 -2.92
CA PRO A 186 -62.90 34.32 -4.29
C PRO A 186 -63.58 35.69 -4.47
N SER A 187 -62.79 36.71 -4.81
CA SER A 187 -63.29 38.00 -5.30
C SER A 187 -63.51 37.94 -6.83
N PRO A 188 -64.60 38.50 -7.38
CA PRO A 188 -65.00 38.28 -8.77
C PRO A 188 -64.09 39.00 -9.78
N ALA A 189 -63.83 38.31 -10.90
CA ALA A 189 -63.03 38.81 -12.02
C ALA A 189 -63.77 39.90 -12.81
N PRO A 190 -63.08 40.97 -13.27
CA PRO A 190 -63.62 41.91 -14.23
C PRO A 190 -63.63 41.33 -15.66
N PRO A 191 -64.60 41.73 -16.52
CA PRO A 191 -64.73 41.20 -17.86
C PRO A 191 -63.75 41.86 -18.83
N GLY A 192 -63.13 41.04 -19.68
CA GLY A 192 -62.55 41.49 -20.94
C GLY A 192 -61.04 41.68 -20.94
N ALA A 193 -60.32 40.62 -21.26
CA ALA A 193 -59.12 40.73 -22.08
C ALA A 193 -58.85 39.38 -22.77
N VAL A 194 -58.68 39.46 -24.07
CA VAL A 194 -58.71 38.40 -25.06
C VAL A 194 -57.44 37.53 -25.01
N ALA A 195 -57.60 36.23 -25.16
CA ALA A 195 -56.52 35.25 -25.29
C ALA A 195 -55.77 35.39 -26.63
N PRO A 196 -54.51 34.92 -26.69
CA PRO A 196 -54.09 34.17 -27.86
C PRO A 196 -53.69 32.75 -27.46
N SER A 197 -54.35 31.79 -28.10
CA SER A 197 -53.88 30.40 -28.19
C SER A 197 -52.68 30.35 -29.13
N ILE A 198 -51.56 29.79 -28.68
CA ILE A 198 -50.58 29.21 -29.61
C ILE A 198 -50.19 27.83 -29.06
N VAL A 199 -50.54 26.86 -29.89
CA VAL A 199 -50.33 25.42 -29.82
C VAL A 199 -48.87 25.08 -30.17
N GLY A 200 -48.32 24.05 -29.53
CA GLY A 200 -47.33 23.18 -30.18
C GLY A 200 -46.08 22.88 -29.36
N SER A 201 -46.04 21.72 -28.71
CA SER A 201 -44.80 20.96 -28.54
C SER A 201 -44.49 20.24 -29.86
N PRO A 202 -43.21 20.04 -30.22
CA PRO A 202 -42.73 18.66 -30.23
C PRO A 202 -41.25 18.46 -29.80
N THR A 203 -41.04 17.37 -29.06
CA THR A 203 -40.07 16.27 -29.24
C THR A 203 -38.57 16.55 -29.47
N PRO A 204 -37.66 15.80 -28.80
CA PRO A 204 -36.21 15.99 -28.88
C PRO A 204 -35.59 15.44 -30.17
N ALA A 205 -34.47 16.04 -30.58
CA ALA A 205 -33.65 15.64 -31.73
C ALA A 205 -32.19 15.34 -31.28
N PRO A 206 -31.40 14.57 -32.07
CA PRO A 206 -30.61 13.46 -31.55
C PRO A 206 -29.08 13.65 -31.58
N SER A 207 -28.43 12.70 -30.90
CA SER A 207 -27.11 12.09 -31.10
C SER A 207 -26.22 12.64 -32.22
N GLN A 208 -25.02 13.12 -31.85
CA GLN A 208 -23.87 13.14 -32.75
C GLN A 208 -22.88 12.04 -32.36
N THR A 209 -22.94 10.97 -33.15
CA THR A 209 -21.84 10.04 -33.42
C THR A 209 -20.85 10.68 -34.39
N SER A 210 -19.56 10.65 -34.10
CA SER A 210 -18.52 10.66 -35.12
C SER A 210 -17.53 9.53 -34.83
N SER A 211 -17.58 8.54 -35.73
CA SER A 211 -16.77 7.33 -35.79
C SER A 211 -15.35 7.60 -36.33
N PRO A 212 -14.45 6.59 -36.36
CA PRO A 212 -13.00 6.73 -36.49
C PRO A 212 -12.53 6.77 -37.95
N ALA A 213 -11.31 7.26 -38.16
CA ALA A 213 -10.59 7.13 -39.44
C ALA A 213 -9.31 6.32 -39.24
N ALA A 214 -9.19 5.25 -40.02
CA ALA A 214 -8.04 4.37 -40.13
C ALA A 214 -7.08 4.84 -41.26
N SER A 215 -5.78 4.68 -41.00
CA SER A 215 -4.60 4.24 -41.80
C SER A 215 -4.55 4.43 -43.35
N PRO A 216 -3.35 4.50 -44.00
CA PRO A 216 -2.60 3.26 -44.28
C PRO A 216 -1.03 3.35 -44.41
N THR A 217 -0.38 2.27 -43.97
CA THR A 217 0.77 1.50 -44.53
C THR A 217 2.21 2.03 -44.77
N PRO A 218 3.22 1.11 -44.84
CA PRO A 218 4.66 1.33 -44.67
C PRO A 218 5.47 1.28 -45.99
N ASP A 219 6.77 1.60 -45.93
CA ASP A 219 7.89 0.87 -46.58
C ASP A 219 9.24 1.62 -46.45
N GLY A 220 10.35 0.88 -46.26
CA GLY A 220 11.63 1.18 -46.93
C GLY A 220 12.91 1.44 -46.10
N VAL A 221 13.78 0.40 -46.10
CA VAL A 221 15.27 0.34 -45.89
C VAL A 221 15.81 0.28 -44.47
#